data_AF-A0A928WHA7-F1
#
_entry.id   AF-A0A928WHA7-F1
#
_cell.length_a   1.000
_cell.length_b   1.000
_cell.length_c   1.000
_cell.angle_alpha   90.00
_cell.angle_beta   90.00
_cell.angle_gamma   90.00
#
_symmetry.space_group_name_H-M   'P 1'
#
loop_
_entity.id
_entity.type
_entity.pdbx_description
1 polymer ?
#
loop_
_entity_poly.entity_id
_entity_poly.type
_entity_poly.pdbx_seq_one_letter_code
_entity_poly.pdbx_strand_id
1 'polypeptide(L)'
;MKYDRRTIFRHFPDLCRAIAAKSCTYKKALHCKKIEQSCQEVQQIAFQLYNKGIYPSEARVAELITMPGYLRYKQVRAVLHEVQLKGVTR
;
A
#
# COMPACT_ATOMS: atom_id res chain seq x y z
N MET A 1 -33.78 -22.17 3.43
CA MET A 1 -32.72 -23.17 3.72
C MET A 1 -31.49 -22.46 4.28
N LYS A 2 -31.27 -22.48 5.59
CA LYS A 2 -30.06 -21.95 6.24
C LYS A 2 -29.07 -23.12 6.36
N TYR A 3 -28.19 -23.27 5.37
CA TYR A 3 -27.11 -24.26 5.47
C TYR A 3 -26.04 -23.75 6.41
N ASP A 4 -25.71 -24.53 7.45
CA ASP A 4 -24.62 -24.20 8.36
C ASP A 4 -23.29 -24.18 7.60
N ARG A 5 -22.43 -23.21 7.93
CA ARG A 5 -21.14 -23.00 7.26
C ARG A 5 -20.27 -24.26 7.35
N ARG A 6 -20.34 -25.03 8.44
CA ARG A 6 -19.62 -26.30 8.61
C ARG A 6 -20.13 -27.37 7.66
N THR A 7 -21.44 -27.42 7.40
CA THR A 7 -22.05 -28.37 6.47
C THR A 7 -21.59 -28.12 5.04
N ILE A 8 -21.56 -26.86 4.59
CA ILE A 8 -21.08 -26.49 3.25
C ILE A 8 -19.59 -26.85 3.09
N PHE A 9 -18.76 -26.52 4.08
CA PHE A 9 -17.33 -26.84 4.05
C PHE A 9 -17.04 -28.35 4.05
N ARG A 10 -17.90 -29.16 4.67
CA ARG A 10 -17.76 -30.63 4.71
C ARG A 10 -18.14 -31.29 3.39
N HIS A 11 -19.16 -30.78 2.71
CA HIS A 11 -19.60 -31.34 1.43
C HIS A 11 -18.81 -30.81 0.23
N PHE A 12 -18.31 -29.59 0.29
CA PHE A 12 -17.59 -28.95 -0.80
C PHE A 12 -16.24 -28.35 -0.35
N PRO A 13 -15.36 -29.14 0.28
CA PRO A 13 -14.11 -28.65 0.85
C PRO A 13 -13.22 -28.00 -0.21
N ASP A 14 -13.13 -28.60 -1.40
CA ASP A 14 -12.26 -28.11 -2.47
C ASP A 14 -12.76 -26.81 -3.09
N LEU A 15 -14.09 -26.66 -3.25
CA LEU A 15 -14.68 -25.40 -3.73
C LEU A 15 -14.47 -24.27 -2.72
N CYS A 16 -14.71 -24.54 -1.43
CA CYS A 16 -14.47 -23.56 -0.38
C CYS A 16 -12.99 -23.16 -0.29
N ARG A 17 -12.07 -24.13 -0.40
CA ARG A 17 -10.62 -23.87 -0.45
C ARG A 17 -10.21 -23.06 -1.67
N ALA A 18 -10.75 -23.37 -2.85
CA ALA A 18 -10.45 -22.64 -4.08
C ALA A 18 -10.92 -21.17 -4.00
N ILE A 19 -12.11 -20.92 -3.45
CA ILE A 19 -12.64 -19.57 -3.24
C ILE A 19 -11.78 -18.80 -2.22
N ALA A 20 -11.41 -19.46 -1.11
CA ALA A 20 -10.55 -18.86 -0.09
C ALA A 20 -9.16 -18.52 -0.66
N ALA A 21 -8.58 -19.42 -1.45
CA ALA A 21 -7.30 -19.21 -2.13
C ALA A 21 -7.37 -18.00 -3.08
N LYS A 22 -8.39 -17.92 -3.94
CA LYS A 22 -8.62 -16.75 -4.82
C LYS A 22 -8.78 -15.45 -4.03
N SER A 23 -9.49 -15.50 -2.91
CA SER A 23 -9.68 -14.32 -2.06
C SER A 23 -8.36 -13.89 -1.39
N CYS A 24 -7.52 -14.85 -1.00
CA CYS A 24 -6.20 -14.60 -0.43
C CYS A 24 -5.25 -13.96 -1.47
N THR A 25 -5.20 -14.51 -2.69
CA THR A 25 -4.37 -13.95 -3.77
C THR A 25 -4.83 -12.56 -4.15
N TYR A 26 -6.15 -12.33 -4.28
CA TYR A 26 -6.70 -11.00 -4.55
C TYR A 26 -6.34 -9.99 -3.46
N LYS A 27 -6.47 -10.34 -2.19
CA LYS A 27 -6.08 -9.46 -1.07
C LYS A 27 -4.59 -9.12 -1.09
N LYS A 28 -3.73 -10.08 -1.42
CA LYS A 28 -2.29 -9.85 -1.60
C LYS A 28 -2.03 -8.88 -2.74
N ALA A 29 -2.63 -9.10 -3.91
CA ALA A 29 -2.49 -8.22 -5.06
C ALA A 29 -2.98 -6.79 -4.76
N LEU A 30 -4.13 -6.68 -4.09
CA LEU A 30 -4.68 -5.39 -3.67
C LEU A 30 -3.74 -4.67 -2.67
N HIS A 31 -3.13 -5.41 -1.74
CA HIS A 31 -2.17 -4.84 -0.82
C HIS A 31 -0.92 -4.33 -1.54
N CYS A 32 -0.33 -5.12 -2.45
CA CYS A 32 0.80 -4.69 -3.28
C CYS A 32 0.46 -3.43 -4.07
N LYS A 33 -0.72 -3.41 -4.72
CA LYS A 33 -1.19 -2.25 -5.48
C LYS A 33 -1.33 -1.00 -4.61
N LYS A 34 -1.82 -1.13 -3.37
CA LYS A 34 -1.90 0.00 -2.44
C LYS A 34 -0.53 0.53 -2.05
N ILE A 35 0.45 -0.36 -1.83
CA ILE A 35 1.83 0.06 -1.56
C ILE A 35 2.40 0.82 -2.76
N GLU A 36 2.24 0.29 -3.98
CA GLU A 36 2.70 0.96 -5.20
C GLU A 36 2.07 2.34 -5.38
N GLN A 37 0.76 2.45 -5.15
CA GLN A 37 0.04 3.72 -5.18
C GLN A 37 0.60 4.71 -4.14
N SER A 38 0.81 4.26 -2.90
CA SER A 38 1.42 5.10 -1.86
C SER A 38 2.85 5.52 -2.22
N CYS A 39 3.66 4.66 -2.83
CA CYS A 39 4.99 5.01 -3.31
C CYS A 39 4.93 6.14 -4.35
N GLN A 40 4.03 6.03 -5.33
CA GLN A 40 3.84 7.06 -6.36
C GLN A 40 3.36 8.39 -5.76
N GLU A 41 2.41 8.33 -4.83
CA GLU A 41 1.88 9.49 -4.14
C GLU A 41 2.95 10.21 -3.30
N VAL A 42 3.75 9.46 -2.54
CA VAL A 42 4.90 10.00 -1.78
C VAL A 42 5.89 10.69 -2.71
N GLN A 43 6.21 10.08 -3.84
CA GLN A 43 7.13 10.67 -4.82
C GLN A 43 6.58 12.01 -5.35
N GLN A 44 5.31 12.06 -5.74
CA GLN A 44 4.66 13.27 -6.23
C GLN A 44 4.63 14.38 -5.18
N ILE A 45 4.22 14.07 -3.95
CA ILE A 45 4.18 15.02 -2.84
C ILE A 45 5.58 15.55 -2.53
N ALA A 46 6.59 14.68 -2.48
CA ALA A 46 7.97 15.08 -2.21
C ALA A 46 8.49 16.05 -3.28
N PHE A 47 8.22 15.80 -4.56
CA PHE A 47 8.54 16.75 -5.63
C PHE A 47 7.76 18.07 -5.52
N GLN A 48 6.49 18.03 -5.15
CA GLN A 48 5.70 19.25 -4.93
C GLN A 48 6.26 20.08 -3.77
N LEU A 49 6.72 19.45 -2.69
CA LEU A 49 7.38 20.13 -1.58
C LEU A 49 8.70 20.77 -2.03
N TYR A 50 9.51 20.06 -2.80
CA TYR A 50 10.73 20.63 -3.38
C TYR A 50 10.47 21.85 -4.27
N ASN A 51 9.45 21.77 -5.13
CA ASN A 51 9.06 22.91 -5.98
C ASN A 51 8.60 24.13 -5.18
N LYS A 52 8.16 23.92 -3.93
CA LYS A 52 7.80 25.00 -2.98
C LYS A 52 9.00 25.46 -2.14
N GLY A 53 10.22 24.96 -2.40
CA GLY A 53 11.41 25.25 -1.60
C GLY A 53 11.39 24.59 -0.22
N ILE A 54 10.53 23.61 -0.01
CA ILE A 54 10.31 22.93 1.27
C ILE A 54 10.99 21.57 1.26
N TYR A 55 11.76 21.28 2.30
CA TYR A 55 12.33 19.94 2.50
C TYR A 55 11.21 18.90 2.77
N PRO A 56 11.14 17.80 1.99
CA PRO A 56 10.09 16.79 2.15
C PRO A 56 10.41 15.84 3.31
N SER A 57 10.17 16.28 4.55
CA SER A 57 10.27 15.40 5.73
C SER A 57 9.12 14.39 5.78
N GLU A 58 9.33 13.26 6.47
CA GLU A 58 8.30 12.21 6.62
C GLU A 58 7.00 12.77 7.22
N ALA A 59 7.10 13.67 8.21
CA ALA A 59 5.95 14.33 8.81
C ALA A 59 5.13 15.17 7.80
N ARG A 60 5.80 15.97 6.97
CA ARG A 60 5.11 16.80 5.95
C ARG A 60 4.47 15.96 4.85
N VAL A 61 5.12 14.85 4.48
CA VAL A 61 4.53 13.91 3.53
C VAL A 61 3.33 13.19 4.15
N ALA A 62 3.39 12.84 5.44
CA ALA A 62 2.28 12.21 6.17
C ALA A 62 1.03 13.09 6.24
N GLU A 63 1.20 14.42 6.31
CA GLU A 63 0.09 15.38 6.30
C GLU A 63 -0.61 15.48 4.94
N LEU A 64 0.07 15.13 3.85
CA LEU A 64 -0.41 15.34 2.49
C LEU A 64 -0.85 14.04 1.78
N ILE A 65 -0.38 12.88 2.25
CA ILE A 65 -0.69 11.59 1.64
C ILE A 65 -2.06 11.07 2.11
N THR A 66 -2.79 10.41 1.21
CA THR A 66 -4.12 9.82 1.50
C THR A 66 -4.06 8.79 2.63
N MET A 67 -2.98 8.00 2.72
CA MET A 67 -2.84 6.93 3.72
C MET A 67 -1.51 7.03 4.48
N PRO A 68 -1.42 7.87 5.54
CA PRO A 68 -0.17 8.07 6.28
C PRO A 68 0.36 6.78 6.92
N GLY A 69 -0.53 5.85 7.29
CA GLY A 69 -0.13 4.54 7.83
C GLY A 69 0.71 3.68 6.89
N TYR A 70 0.79 4.00 5.59
CA TYR A 70 1.65 3.30 4.64
C TYR A 70 3.11 3.76 4.69
N LEU A 71 3.42 4.89 5.32
CA LEU A 71 4.80 5.33 5.53
C LEU A 71 5.60 4.37 6.43
N ARG A 72 4.94 3.50 7.20
CA ARG A 72 5.64 2.44 7.95
C ARG A 72 6.27 1.36 7.07
N TYR A 73 5.82 1.22 5.82
CA TYR A 73 6.35 0.19 4.93
C TYR A 73 7.70 0.63 4.38
N LYS A 74 8.68 -0.29 4.45
CA LYS A 74 10.06 -0.04 4.01
C LYS A 74 10.14 0.49 2.57
N GLN A 75 9.30 -0.05 1.68
CA GLN A 75 9.25 0.36 0.28
C GLN A 75 8.87 1.84 0.12
N VAL A 76 7.86 2.28 0.87
CA VAL A 76 7.38 3.67 0.80
C VAL A 76 8.43 4.63 1.37
N ARG A 77 9.08 4.27 2.50
CA ARG A 77 10.18 5.09 3.06
C ARG A 77 11.39 5.15 2.15
N ALA A 78 11.73 4.05 1.47
CA ALA A 78 12.85 4.02 0.54
C ALA A 78 12.64 5.03 -0.59
N VAL A 79 11.42 5.10 -1.15
CA VAL A 79 11.07 6.09 -2.17
C VAL A 79 11.22 7.52 -1.65
N LEU A 80 10.75 7.82 -0.44
CA LEU A 80 10.94 9.15 0.16
C LEU A 80 12.42 9.50 0.28
N HIS A 81 13.24 8.57 0.79
CA HIS A 81 14.68 8.76 0.95
C HIS A 81 15.40 8.96 -0.39
N GLU A 82 15.03 8.18 -1.42
CA GLU A 82 15.58 8.35 -2.76
C GLU A 82 15.28 9.75 -3.34
N VAL A 83 14.05 10.24 -3.15
CA VAL A 83 13.67 11.58 -3.61
C VAL A 83 14.43 12.64 -2.80
N GLN A 84 14.62 12.43 -1.50
CA GLN A 84 15.40 13.31 -0.64
C GLN A 84 16.86 13.43 -1.11
N LEU A 85 17.52 12.31 -1.42
CA LEU A 85 18.89 12.30 -1.92
C LEU A 85 19.00 12.98 -3.30
N LYS A 86 18.06 12.70 -4.20
CA LYS A 86 18.06 13.28 -5.56
C LYS A 86 17.82 14.79 -5.56
N GLY A 87 16.98 15.29 -4.65
CA GLY A 87 16.69 16.72 -4.53
C GLY A 87 17.83 17.58 -3.97
N VAL A 88 18.84 16.96 -3.34
CA VAL A 88 20.01 17.67 -2.76
C VAL A 88 21.12 17.90 -3.81
N THR A 89 21.10 17.19 -4.95
CA THR A 89 22.20 17.23 -5.94
C THR A 89 21.99 18.26 -7.05
N ARG A 90 21.17 19.30 -6.85
CA ARG A 90 20.88 20.33 -7.87
C ARG A 90 21.03 21.75 -7.35
#